data_AF-K1ZR14-F1
#
_entry.id   AF-K1ZR14-F1
#
_cell.length_a   1.000
_cell.length_b   1.000
_cell.length_c   1.000
_cell.angle_alpha   90.00
_cell.angle_beta   90.00
_cell.angle_gamma   90.00
#
_symmetry.space_group_name_H-M   'P 1'
#
loop_
_entity.id
_entity.type
_entity.pdbx_description
1 polymer ?
#
loop_
_entity_poly.entity_id
_entity_poly.type
_entity_poly.pdbx_seq_one_letter_code
_entity_poly.pdbx_strand_id
1 'polypeptide(L)'
;MKPKDQIKSTSASKKKNAEFVVAHGRRKEAAARVRLFKGKGQMIVNEKPIEQYFPGEIAKIKWQRPFVLTKSDGAYFATIKVEGSGKNGQLEAVIHGLSRALILANSDFRPILKKAHLLTRDSRVKERRKYGLAQKARKGKQSP
;
A
#
# COMPACT_ATOMS: atom_id res chain seq x y z
N MET A 1 16.12 35.29 28.78
CA MET A 1 15.69 35.33 27.36
C MET A 1 16.64 34.45 26.56
N LYS A 2 16.20 33.28 26.06
CA LYS A 2 17.07 32.33 25.35
C LYS A 2 17.23 32.75 23.87
N PRO A 3 18.45 32.71 23.30
CA PRO A 3 18.71 33.13 21.92
C PRO A 3 18.12 32.15 20.90
N LYS A 4 17.68 32.69 19.77
CA LYS A 4 17.13 31.96 18.62
C LYS A 4 18.24 31.18 17.92
N ASP A 5 18.28 29.86 18.12
CA ASP A 5 19.13 28.96 17.36
C ASP A 5 18.57 28.75 15.94
N GLN A 6 19.19 29.48 15.01
CA GLN A 6 19.59 29.07 13.66
C GLN A 6 18.80 27.94 12.97
N ILE A 7 17.89 28.32 12.06
CA ILE A 7 17.34 27.43 11.03
C ILE A 7 18.41 27.27 9.93
N LYS A 8 19.17 26.17 9.96
CA LYS A 8 20.10 25.80 8.89
C LYS A 8 19.33 25.18 7.71
N SER A 9 19.36 25.90 6.59
CA SER A 9 19.34 25.46 5.18
C SER A 9 18.82 24.05 4.84
N THR A 10 17.76 23.97 4.03
CA THR A 10 17.52 22.81 3.16
C THR A 10 17.76 23.21 1.71
N SER A 11 18.93 22.80 1.20
CA SER A 11 19.31 22.90 -0.20
C SER A 11 18.40 22.01 -1.05
N ALA A 12 17.73 22.61 -2.03
CA ALA A 12 16.96 21.88 -3.03
C ALA A 12 17.91 21.06 -3.91
N SER A 13 18.15 19.79 -3.54
CA SER A 13 19.00 18.91 -4.33
C SER A 13 18.28 18.49 -5.61
N LYS A 14 18.93 18.73 -6.76
CA LYS A 14 18.49 18.32 -8.09
C LYS A 14 18.19 16.81 -8.08
N LYS A 15 16.93 16.42 -8.31
CA LYS A 15 16.52 15.01 -8.38
C LYS A 15 17.16 14.36 -9.61
N LYS A 16 18.13 13.47 -9.38
CA LYS A 16 18.52 12.47 -10.38
C LYS A 16 17.28 11.62 -10.70
N ASN A 17 17.02 11.37 -11.98
CA ASN A 17 16.02 10.40 -12.43
C ASN A 17 16.51 9.00 -12.06
N ALA A 18 16.23 8.57 -10.82
CA ALA A 18 16.50 7.21 -10.39
C ALA A 18 15.59 6.26 -11.18
N GLU A 19 16.14 5.16 -11.67
CA GLU A 19 15.36 4.12 -12.35
C GLU A 19 14.39 3.50 -11.33
N PHE A 20 13.09 3.59 -11.62
CA PHE A 20 12.04 3.05 -10.76
C PHE A 20 11.01 2.28 -11.54
N VAL A 21 10.47 1.26 -10.89
CA VAL A 21 9.38 0.46 -11.41
C VAL A 21 8.06 1.01 -10.86
N VAL A 22 7.08 1.20 -11.73
CA VAL A 22 5.75 1.67 -11.34
C VAL A 22 4.78 0.51 -11.32
N ALA A 23 4.00 0.42 -10.24
CA ALA A 23 2.87 -0.48 -10.17
C ALA A 23 1.67 0.15 -9.47
N HIS A 24 0.50 -0.46 -9.69
CA HIS A 24 -0.76 -0.02 -9.13
C HIS A 24 -1.43 -1.16 -8.37
N GLY A 25 -1.93 -0.84 -7.17
CA GLY A 25 -2.77 -1.73 -6.38
C GLY A 25 -4.12 -1.10 -6.10
N ARG A 26 -5.18 -1.91 -6.02
CA ARG A 26 -6.55 -1.44 -5.78
C ARG A 26 -7.31 -2.40 -4.88
N ARG A 27 -8.07 -1.90 -3.91
CA ARG A 27 -9.03 -2.70 -3.11
C ARG A 27 -10.22 -1.84 -2.73
N LYS A 28 -11.44 -2.35 -2.94
CA LYS A 28 -12.67 -1.55 -2.85
C LYS A 28 -12.48 -0.26 -3.68
N GLU A 29 -12.56 0.90 -3.04
CA GLU A 29 -12.32 2.23 -3.61
C GLU A 29 -10.89 2.76 -3.38
N ALA A 30 -10.04 2.04 -2.63
CA ALA A 30 -8.65 2.46 -2.44
C ALA A 30 -7.82 2.19 -3.69
N ALA A 31 -7.01 3.17 -4.07
CA ALA A 31 -6.01 3.08 -5.11
C ALA A 31 -4.62 3.45 -4.56
N ALA A 32 -3.64 2.58 -4.81
CA ALA A 32 -2.25 2.77 -4.43
C ALA A 32 -1.39 2.85 -5.68
N ARG A 33 -0.59 3.93 -5.80
CA ARG A 33 0.45 4.12 -6.81
C ARG A 33 1.79 3.88 -6.14
N VAL A 34 2.48 2.83 -6.55
CA VAL A 34 3.75 2.39 -5.96
C VAL A 34 4.86 2.70 -6.94
N ARG A 35 5.90 3.39 -6.45
CA ARG A 35 7.20 3.50 -7.12
C ARG A 35 8.19 2.68 -6.32
N LEU A 36 8.73 1.63 -6.93
CA LEU A 36 9.70 0.73 -6.32
C LEU A 36 11.09 1.07 -6.85
N PHE A 37 12.05 1.16 -5.94
CA PHE A 37 13.44 1.47 -6.22
C PHE A 37 14.31 0.34 -5.64
N LYS A 38 15.41 0.02 -6.33
CA LYS A 38 16.41 -0.95 -5.85
C LYS A 38 17.40 -0.24 -4.92
N GLY A 39 17.68 -0.84 -3.76
CA GLY A 39 18.62 -0.31 -2.77
C GLY A 39 18.02 -0.20 -1.37
N LYS A 40 18.80 0.40 -0.46
CA LYS A 40 18.40 0.67 0.92
C LYS A 40 17.75 2.05 1.02
N GLY A 41 16.57 2.12 1.60
CA GLY A 41 15.84 3.37 1.81
C GLY A 41 14.63 3.16 2.70
N GLN A 42 14.05 4.26 3.20
CA GLN A 42 12.84 4.19 4.02
C GLN A 42 11.59 4.06 3.13
N MET A 43 10.63 3.24 3.56
CA MET A 43 9.33 3.14 2.90
C MET A 43 8.44 4.30 3.34
N ILE A 44 7.97 5.08 2.37
CA ILE A 44 7.18 6.30 2.59
C ILE A 44 5.81 6.13 1.94
N VAL A 45 4.76 6.40 2.72
CA VAL A 45 3.35 6.42 2.27
C VAL A 45 2.79 7.81 2.52
N ASN A 46 2.36 8.51 1.46
CA ASN A 46 1.83 9.88 1.54
C ASN A 46 2.72 10.80 2.39
N GLU A 47 4.03 10.79 2.09
CA GLU A 47 5.07 11.62 2.74
C GLU A 47 5.33 11.30 4.22
N LYS A 48 4.71 10.24 4.75
CA LYS A 48 4.94 9.76 6.12
C LYS A 48 5.61 8.38 6.09
N PRO A 49 6.41 8.02 7.12
CA PRO A 49 6.90 6.66 7.27
C PRO A 49 5.75 5.63 7.30
N ILE A 50 5.95 4.47 6.67
CA ILE A 50 4.91 3.44 6.58
C ILE A 50 4.39 2.98 7.96
N GLU A 51 5.26 2.92 8.96
CA GLU A 51 4.93 2.53 10.34
C GLU A 51 4.04 3.56 11.05
N GLN A 52 4.21 4.85 10.73
CA GLN A 52 3.35 5.90 11.27
C GLN A 52 1.99 5.95 10.56
N TYR A 53 1.96 5.66 9.25
CA TYR A 53 0.73 5.69 8.47
C TYR A 53 -0.19 4.50 8.78
N PHE A 54 0.38 3.30 8.87
CA PHE A 54 -0.32 2.07 9.24
C PHE A 54 0.13 1.59 10.63
N PRO A 55 -0.50 2.07 11.72
CA PRO A 55 -0.14 1.65 13.06
C PRO A 55 -0.55 0.18 13.31
N GLY A 56 0.25 -0.51 14.13
CA GLY A 56 -0.04 -1.86 14.63
C GLY A 56 0.78 -2.98 13.99
N GLU A 57 1.08 -4.01 14.77
CA GLU A 57 1.91 -5.15 14.37
C GLU A 57 1.29 -5.97 13.24
N ILE A 58 -0.02 -6.15 13.25
CA ILE A 58 -0.75 -6.86 12.19
C ILE A 58 -0.57 -6.15 10.85
N ALA A 59 -0.56 -4.81 10.84
CA ALA A 59 -0.34 -4.05 9.62
C ALA A 59 1.11 -4.24 9.14
N LYS A 60 2.08 -4.21 10.06
CA LYS A 60 3.50 -4.46 9.80
C LYS A 60 3.75 -5.79 9.10
N ILE A 61 3.24 -6.87 9.68
CA ILE A 61 3.35 -8.22 9.12
C ILE A 61 2.74 -8.28 7.72
N LYS A 62 1.59 -7.63 7.52
CA LYS A 62 0.87 -7.65 6.24
C LYS A 62 1.63 -6.97 5.10
N TRP A 63 2.18 -5.77 5.30
CA TRP A 63 2.92 -5.08 4.24
C TRP A 63 4.33 -5.66 4.02
N GLN A 64 4.93 -6.30 5.03
CA GLN A 64 6.22 -7.00 4.91
C GLN A 64 6.10 -8.35 4.18
N ARG A 65 4.94 -9.02 4.29
CA ARG A 65 4.66 -10.33 3.67
C ARG A 65 5.21 -10.52 2.24
N PRO A 66 4.98 -9.62 1.26
CA PRO A 66 5.53 -9.81 -0.09
C PRO A 66 7.06 -9.89 -0.11
N PHE A 67 7.77 -9.08 0.69
CA PHE A 67 9.23 -9.06 0.74
C PHE A 67 9.82 -10.28 1.44
N VAL A 68 9.16 -10.74 2.51
CA VAL A 68 9.57 -11.95 3.24
C VAL A 68 9.48 -13.17 2.33
N LEU A 69 8.39 -13.30 1.56
CA LEU A 69 8.21 -14.42 0.63
C LEU A 69 9.23 -14.43 -0.52
N THR A 70 9.60 -13.26 -1.03
CA THR A 70 10.61 -13.14 -2.10
C THR A 70 12.04 -13.11 -1.57
N LYS A 71 12.24 -13.25 -0.25
CA LYS A 71 13.55 -13.12 0.43
C LYS A 71 14.30 -11.85 0.03
N SER A 72 13.58 -10.78 -0.25
CA SER A 72 14.11 -9.52 -0.76
C SER A 72 14.00 -8.41 0.28
N ASP A 73 14.09 -8.78 1.57
CA ASP A 73 14.04 -7.83 2.66
C ASP A 73 15.27 -6.91 2.63
N GLY A 74 15.06 -5.60 2.81
CA GLY A 74 16.10 -4.59 2.73
C GLY A 74 16.73 -4.35 1.34
N ALA A 75 16.34 -5.09 0.30
CA ALA A 75 16.88 -4.93 -1.06
C ALA A 75 16.15 -3.85 -1.89
N TYR A 76 14.92 -3.51 -1.49
CA TYR A 76 14.08 -2.54 -2.19
C TYR A 76 13.48 -1.55 -1.19
N PHE A 77 13.25 -0.33 -1.66
CA PHE A 77 12.44 0.65 -0.97
C PHE A 77 11.34 1.18 -1.90
N ALA A 78 10.25 1.69 -1.33
CA ALA A 78 9.12 2.17 -2.10
C ALA A 78 8.62 3.53 -1.63
N THR A 79 8.25 4.36 -2.59
CA THR A 79 7.45 5.57 -2.34
C THR A 79 6.05 5.33 -2.87
N ILE A 80 5.06 5.46 -1.98
CA ILE A 80 3.69 5.03 -2.25
C ILE A 80 2.76 6.23 -2.03
N LYS A 81 1.92 6.50 -3.03
CA LYS A 81 0.78 7.43 -2.89
C LYS A 81 -0.51 6.63 -2.84
N VAL A 82 -1.34 6.88 -1.84
CA VAL A 82 -2.59 6.14 -1.61
C VAL A 82 -3.75 7.09 -1.38
N GLU A 83 -4.86 6.81 -2.05
CA GLU A 83 -6.08 7.61 -2.01
C GLU A 83 -7.32 6.69 -1.91
N GLY A 84 -8.40 7.18 -1.31
CA GLY A 84 -9.69 6.49 -1.17
C GLY A 84 -9.78 5.47 -0.01
N SER A 85 -11.01 5.03 0.32
CA SER A 85 -11.33 4.05 1.38
C SER A 85 -10.77 4.38 2.78
N GLY A 86 -10.84 3.42 3.70
CA GLY A 86 -10.20 3.48 5.03
C GLY A 86 -8.85 2.74 5.10
N LYS A 87 -8.14 2.88 6.22
CA LYS A 87 -6.76 2.36 6.42
C LYS A 87 -6.57 0.89 6.05
N ASN A 88 -7.50 0.01 6.42
CA ASN A 88 -7.41 -1.42 6.07
C ASN A 88 -7.54 -1.67 4.56
N GLY A 89 -8.45 -0.95 3.88
CA GLY A 89 -8.60 -1.06 2.43
C GLY A 89 -7.36 -0.55 1.69
N GLN A 90 -6.80 0.56 2.19
CA GLN A 90 -5.56 1.16 1.70
C GLN A 90 -4.35 0.24 1.89
N LEU A 91 -4.18 -0.36 3.06
CA LEU A 91 -3.10 -1.30 3.38
C LEU A 91 -3.07 -2.46 2.37
N GLU A 92 -4.21 -3.08 2.12
CA GLU A 92 -4.28 -4.19 1.19
C GLU A 92 -4.11 -3.77 -0.28
N ALA A 93 -4.54 -2.55 -0.64
CA ALA A 93 -4.20 -1.98 -1.95
C ALA A 93 -2.68 -1.78 -2.09
N VAL A 94 -1.99 -1.34 -1.04
CA VAL A 94 -0.52 -1.21 -1.01
C VAL A 94 0.15 -2.57 -1.18
N ILE A 95 -0.28 -3.60 -0.46
CA ILE A 95 0.27 -4.97 -0.58
C ILE A 95 0.18 -5.46 -2.02
N HIS A 96 -1.00 -5.32 -2.63
CA HIS A 96 -1.21 -5.74 -4.01
C HIS A 96 -0.32 -4.94 -5.00
N GLY A 97 -0.16 -3.63 -4.77
CA GLY A 97 0.73 -2.78 -5.56
C GLY A 97 2.21 -3.18 -5.43
N LEU A 98 2.68 -3.48 -4.22
CA LEU A 98 4.05 -3.93 -3.95
C LEU A 98 4.33 -5.27 -4.62
N SER A 99 3.41 -6.24 -4.53
CA SER A 99 3.57 -7.54 -5.20
C SER A 99 3.65 -7.40 -6.72
N ARG A 100 2.89 -6.48 -7.33
CA ARG A 100 2.99 -6.21 -8.77
C ARG A 100 4.30 -5.52 -9.14
N ALA A 101 4.78 -4.59 -8.31
CA ALA A 101 6.06 -3.94 -8.53
C ALA A 101 7.24 -4.94 -8.47
N LEU A 102 7.20 -5.88 -7.52
CA LEU A 102 8.23 -6.91 -7.39
C LEU A 102 8.31 -7.83 -8.62
N ILE A 103 7.16 -8.19 -9.23
CA ILE A 103 7.14 -8.98 -10.46
C ILE A 103 7.76 -8.23 -11.64
N LEU A 104 7.49 -6.93 -11.73
CA LEU A 104 8.06 -6.10 -12.79
C LEU A 104 9.57 -5.89 -12.59
N ALA A 105 10.05 -5.93 -11.34
CA ALA A 105 11.48 -5.89 -11.04
C ALA A 105 12.18 -7.24 -11.31
N ASN A 106 11.54 -8.36 -11.00
CA ASN A 106 12.01 -9.70 -11.35
C ASN A 106 10.82 -10.65 -11.57
N SER A 107 10.74 -11.22 -12.78
CA SER A 107 9.70 -12.16 -13.21
C SER A 107 9.66 -13.47 -12.41
N ASP A 108 10.78 -13.88 -11.81
CA ASP A 108 10.95 -15.15 -11.10
C ASP A 108 10.12 -15.21 -9.81
N PHE A 109 9.72 -14.05 -9.27
CA PHE A 109 8.89 -13.96 -8.08
C PHE A 109 7.41 -14.29 -8.32
N ARG A 110 6.97 -14.32 -9.58
CA ARG A 110 5.57 -14.59 -9.95
C ARG A 110 5.01 -15.89 -9.37
N PRO A 111 5.65 -17.07 -9.52
CA PRO A 111 5.13 -18.32 -8.95
C PRO A 111 4.97 -18.27 -7.42
N ILE A 112 5.92 -17.66 -6.71
CA ILE A 112 5.89 -17.54 -5.24
C ILE A 112 4.73 -16.64 -4.80
N LEU A 113 4.61 -15.46 -5.41
CA LEU A 113 3.56 -14.49 -5.07
C LEU A 113 2.16 -14.96 -5.49
N LYS A 114 2.06 -15.73 -6.58
CA LYS A 114 0.81 -16.35 -7.03
C LYS A 114 0.33 -17.42 -6.04
N LYS A 115 1.23 -18.31 -5.58
CA LYS A 115 0.90 -19.32 -4.55
C LYS A 115 0.41 -18.67 -3.26
N ALA A 116 1.00 -17.54 -2.88
CA ALA A 116 0.61 -16.77 -1.70
C ALA A 116 -0.65 -15.90 -1.88
N HIS A 117 -1.31 -15.94 -3.04
CA HIS A 117 -2.54 -15.19 -3.35
C HIS A 117 -2.40 -13.65 -3.25
N LEU A 118 -1.19 -13.11 -3.41
CA LEU A 118 -0.95 -11.66 -3.31
C LEU A 118 -1.19 -10.91 -4.64
N LEU A 119 -1.27 -11.66 -5.74
CA LEU A 119 -1.52 -11.12 -7.09
C LEU A 119 -3.00 -11.03 -7.43
N THR A 120 -3.86 -11.73 -6.72
CA THR A 120 -5.29 -11.69 -6.97
C THR A 120 -5.86 -10.46 -6.27
N ARG A 121 -6.47 -9.57 -7.04
CA ARG A 121 -7.26 -8.48 -6.46
C ARG A 121 -8.47 -9.08 -5.73
N ASP A 122 -8.66 -8.72 -4.47
CA ASP A 122 -9.93 -9.04 -3.79
C ASP A 122 -11.05 -8.20 -4.41
N SER A 123 -11.95 -8.89 -5.12
CA SER A 123 -13.05 -8.29 -5.86
C SER A 123 -14.24 -7.91 -4.99
N ARG A 124 -14.24 -8.26 -3.70
CA ARG A 124 -15.39 -8.01 -2.81
C ARG A 124 -15.59 -6.52 -2.59
N VAL A 125 -16.78 -6.05 -2.94
CA VAL A 125 -17.27 -4.68 -2.71
C VAL A 125 -18.58 -4.76 -1.94
N LYS A 126 -18.91 -3.71 -1.18
CA LYS A 126 -20.20 -3.63 -0.47
C LYS A 126 -21.33 -3.66 -1.51
N GLU A 127 -22.24 -4.62 -1.36
CA GLU A 127 -23.44 -4.67 -2.20
C GLU A 127 -24.30 -3.43 -1.94
N ARG A 128 -24.85 -2.85 -3.01
CA ARG A 128 -25.77 -1.71 -2.93
C ARG A 128 -27.02 -2.13 -2.15
N ARG A 129 -27.59 -1.20 -1.37
CA ARG A 129 -28.90 -1.41 -0.75
C ARG A 129 -29.99 -1.43 -1.84
N LYS A 130 -30.75 -2.52 -1.92
CA LYS A 130 -31.90 -2.64 -2.84
C LYS A 130 -33.15 -2.02 -2.21
N TYR A 131 -34.09 -1.58 -3.05
CA TYR A 131 -35.40 -1.11 -2.60
C TYR A 131 -36.20 -2.26 -1.97
N GLY A 132 -37.16 -1.96 -1.11
CA GLY A 132 -37.96 -2.96 -0.38
C GLY A 132 -37.23 -3.70 0.74
N LEU A 133 -35.89 -3.60 0.82
CA LEU A 133 -35.10 -4.15 1.93
C LEU A 133 -34.92 -3.13 3.07
N ALA A 134 -34.71 -3.65 4.27
CA ALA A 134 -34.44 -2.87 5.47
C ALA A 134 -33.04 -2.20 5.38
N GLN A 135 -32.46 -1.87 6.53
CA GLN A 135 -31.25 -1.04 6.63
C GLN A 135 -29.99 -1.59 5.92
N LYS A 136 -29.89 -2.91 5.66
CA LYS A 136 -28.71 -3.54 5.04
C LYS A 136 -29.07 -4.18 3.69
N ALA A 137 -28.06 -4.40 2.85
CA ALA A 137 -28.21 -4.86 1.46
C ALA A 137 -29.02 -6.16 1.27
N ARG A 138 -29.11 -7.02 2.28
CA ARG A 138 -29.87 -8.29 2.24
C ARG A 138 -30.84 -8.47 3.42
N LYS A 139 -30.98 -7.46 4.29
CA LYS A 139 -31.84 -7.59 5.48
C LYS A 139 -33.29 -7.36 5.07
N GLY A 140 -34.13 -8.39 5.19
CA GLY A 140 -35.58 -8.27 5.01
C GLY A 140 -36.19 -7.31 6.02
N LYS A 141 -37.30 -6.67 5.64
CA LYS A 141 -38.13 -5.90 6.58
C LYS A 141 -38.94 -6.90 7.40
N GLN A 142 -38.91 -6.78 8.72
CA GLN A 142 -39.80 -7.58 9.57
C GLN A 142 -41.22 -7.04 9.35
N SER A 143 -42.16 -7.93 9.03
CA SER A 143 -43.58 -7.57 9.00
C SER A 143 -44.01 -7.11 10.40
N PRO A 144 -44.91 -6.11 10.50
CA PRO A 144 -45.50 -5.71 11.78
C PRO A 144 -46.12 -6.89 12.52
#